data_AF-A0A068YVA4-F1
#
_entry.id   AF-A0A068YVA4-F1
#
_cell.length_a   1.000
_cell.length_b   1.000
_cell.length_c   1.000
_cell.angle_alpha   90.00
_cell.angle_beta   90.00
_cell.angle_gamma   90.00
#
_symmetry.space_group_name_H-M   'P 1'
#
loop_
_entity.id
_entity.type
_entity.pdbx_description
1 polymer ?
#
loop_
_entity_poly.entity_id
_entity_poly.type
_entity_poly.pdbx_seq_one_letter_code
_entity_poly.pdbx_strand_id
1 'polypeptide(L)'
;MLTAVDKVKKGKGRIVNARFAAMCSHYLFDPDFCNVASGWEKGVVEKNVQDSRRRIWIEAGTRRFGSFTELNAWLGERCRSIWADTQHPVHKQFTVAEMLELEKGHLMSMPAPFDGYVEKAARVSSTCLVAVGRNRYSVPCEWAGRLVSGYSVSS
;
A
#
# COMPACT_ATOMS: atom_id res chain seq x y z
N MET A 1 0.08 -10.54 2.81
CA MET A 1 0.54 -9.24 3.27
C MET A 1 -0.55 -8.45 4.00
N LEU A 2 -1.27 -9.06 4.92
CA LEU A 2 -1.22 -8.70 6.35
C LEU A 2 0.00 -7.93 6.90
N THR A 3 1.25 -8.37 6.70
CA THR A 3 2.42 -7.72 7.33
C THR A 3 3.66 -7.70 6.42
N ALA A 4 4.43 -6.59 6.46
CA ALA A 4 5.71 -6.43 5.77
C ALA A 4 6.90 -7.11 6.49
N VAL A 5 6.79 -7.24 7.81
CA VAL A 5 7.78 -7.92 8.66
C VAL A 5 7.09 -9.08 9.36
N ASP A 6 7.63 -10.29 9.23
CA ASP A 6 7.10 -11.49 9.88
C ASP A 6 7.61 -11.59 11.33
N LYS A 7 8.83 -11.12 11.61
CA LYS A 7 9.39 -11.14 12.97
C LYS A 7 10.43 -10.06 13.18
N VAL A 8 10.36 -9.38 14.32
CA VAL A 8 11.42 -8.49 14.80
C VAL A 8 12.34 -9.29 15.74
N LYS A 9 13.64 -9.33 15.45
CA LYS A 9 14.67 -9.95 16.31
C LYS A 9 15.27 -8.89 17.26
N LYS A 10 16.11 -9.31 18.23
CA LYS A 10 16.87 -8.38 19.07
C LYS A 10 17.74 -7.46 18.20
N GLY A 11 17.77 -6.16 18.52
CA GLY A 11 18.52 -5.15 17.76
C GLY A 11 17.80 -4.73 16.46
N LYS A 12 18.57 -4.57 15.37
CA LYS A 12 18.04 -4.17 14.04
C LYS A 12 17.60 -5.33 13.15
N GLY A 13 17.76 -6.58 13.58
CA GLY A 13 17.44 -7.74 12.76
C GLY A 13 15.93 -7.91 12.56
N ARG A 14 15.48 -7.99 11.30
CA ARG A 14 14.08 -8.27 10.94
C ARG A 14 14.02 -9.45 9.99
N ILE A 15 13.01 -10.30 10.15
CA ILE A 15 12.61 -11.27 9.14
C ILE A 15 11.53 -10.58 8.32
N VAL A 16 11.93 -10.10 7.15
CA VAL A 16 11.02 -9.47 6.18
C VAL A 16 10.17 -10.55 5.52
N ASN A 17 8.89 -10.27 5.31
CA ASN A 17 8.01 -11.20 4.63
C ASN A 17 8.55 -11.49 3.22
N ALA A 18 8.69 -12.76 2.84
CA ALA A 18 9.30 -13.14 1.55
C ALA A 18 8.59 -12.49 0.35
N ARG A 19 7.26 -12.31 0.43
CA ARG A 19 6.50 -11.65 -0.63
C ARG A 19 6.73 -10.15 -0.66
N PHE A 20 6.89 -9.51 0.51
CA PHE A 20 7.27 -8.11 0.57
C PHE A 20 8.68 -7.89 0.00
N ALA A 21 9.62 -8.78 0.31
CA ALA A 21 10.97 -8.74 -0.28
C ALA A 21 10.94 -8.91 -1.81
N ALA A 22 10.07 -9.79 -2.33
CA ALA A 22 9.85 -9.93 -3.78
C ALA A 22 9.26 -8.65 -4.39
N MET A 23 8.31 -8.00 -3.72
CA MET A 23 7.76 -6.70 -4.14
C MET A 23 8.83 -5.60 -4.16
N CYS A 24 9.67 -5.52 -3.12
CA CYS A 24 10.80 -4.59 -3.04
C CYS A 24 11.79 -4.81 -4.20
N SER A 25 12.09 -6.07 -4.49
CA SER A 25 12.97 -6.43 -5.62
C SER A 25 12.34 -6.10 -6.98
N HIS A 26 11.02 -6.29 -7.12
CA HIS A 26 10.28 -5.99 -8.35
C HIS A 26 10.24 -4.50 -8.68
N TYR A 27 10.02 -3.66 -7.67
CA TYR A 27 10.00 -2.20 -7.81
C TYR A 27 11.35 -1.53 -7.52
N LEU A 28 12.40 -2.33 -7.27
CA LEU A 28 13.78 -1.88 -7.05
C LEU A 28 13.91 -0.81 -5.94
N PHE A 29 13.25 -1.01 -4.80
CA PHE A 29 13.43 -0.14 -3.63
C PHE A 29 13.87 -0.94 -2.40
N ASP A 30 14.64 -0.29 -1.53
CA ASP A 30 15.05 -0.86 -0.24
C ASP A 30 14.10 -0.37 0.87
N PRO A 31 13.39 -1.26 1.57
CA PRO A 31 12.48 -0.86 2.63
C PRO A 31 13.24 -0.44 3.90
N ASP A 32 13.10 0.82 4.30
CA ASP A 32 13.52 1.28 5.61
C ASP A 32 12.39 1.13 6.63
N PHE A 33 12.69 0.52 7.78
CA PHE A 33 11.69 0.26 8.82
C PHE A 33 12.05 1.00 10.11
N CYS A 34 11.09 1.71 10.69
CA CYS A 34 11.29 2.45 11.95
C CYS A 34 11.80 1.55 13.07
N ASN A 35 12.79 2.04 13.82
CA ASN A 35 13.42 1.28 14.91
C ASN A 35 12.47 1.12 16.11
N VAL A 36 12.57 -0.01 16.80
CA VAL A 36 11.80 -0.25 18.03
C VAL A 36 12.27 0.73 19.09
N ALA A 37 11.33 1.48 19.69
CA ALA A 37 11.57 2.53 20.68
C ALA A 37 12.26 3.83 20.17
N SER A 38 12.33 4.06 18.85
CA SER A 38 12.83 5.33 18.30
C SER A 38 11.72 6.37 18.13
N GLY A 39 11.33 7.00 19.24
CA GLY A 39 10.30 8.05 19.24
C GLY A 39 10.61 9.27 18.36
N TRP A 40 11.89 9.55 18.09
CA TRP A 40 12.28 10.71 17.27
C TRP A 40 11.90 10.55 15.79
N GLU A 41 11.97 9.32 15.24
CA GLU A 41 11.57 9.02 13.85
C GLU A 41 10.05 9.18 13.69
N LYS A 42 9.31 8.91 14.77
CA LYS A 42 7.85 9.03 14.82
C LYS A 42 7.39 10.49 14.72
N GLY A 43 8.16 11.45 15.24
CA GLY A 43 7.79 12.87 15.25
C GLY A 43 7.59 13.48 13.85
N VAL A 44 8.41 13.07 12.88
CA VAL A 44 8.26 13.51 11.47
C VAL A 44 6.99 12.92 10.86
N VAL A 45 6.74 11.63 11.10
CA VAL A 45 5.55 10.93 10.59
C VAL A 45 4.28 11.53 11.21
N GLU A 46 4.25 11.75 12.51
CA GLU A 46 3.10 12.35 13.21
C GLU A 46 2.82 13.77 12.73
N LYS A 47 3.86 14.58 12.51
CA LYS A 47 3.70 15.92 11.93
C LYS A 47 3.10 15.86 10.53
N ASN A 48 3.60 14.98 9.66
CA ASN A 48 3.04 14.80 8.31
C ASN A 48 1.57 14.35 8.35
N VAL A 49 1.21 13.44 9.26
CA VAL A 49 -0.19 13.02 9.46
C VAL A 49 -1.06 14.18 9.92
N GLN A 50 -0.59 14.99 10.88
CA GLN A 50 -1.32 16.19 11.32
C GLN A 50 -1.47 17.20 10.19
N ASP A 51 -0.44 17.41 9.37
CA ASP A 51 -0.47 18.33 8.24
C ASP A 51 -1.45 17.85 7.16
N SER A 52 -1.43 16.55 6.78
CA SER A 52 -2.42 15.98 5.87
C SER A 52 -3.84 16.08 6.41
N ARG A 53 -4.04 15.84 7.71
CA ARG A 53 -5.34 16.00 8.35
C ARG A 53 -5.86 17.42 8.22
N ARG A 54 -5.01 18.41 8.50
CA ARG A 54 -5.40 19.82 8.44
C ARG A 54 -5.63 20.32 7.02
N ARG A 55 -4.80 19.89 6.07
CA ARG A 55 -4.83 20.39 4.68
C ARG A 55 -5.87 19.71 3.80
N ILE A 56 -6.19 18.43 4.06
CA ILE A 56 -7.07 17.63 3.22
C ILE A 56 -8.34 17.24 3.98
N TRP A 57 -8.20 16.55 5.11
CA TRP A 57 -9.34 15.88 5.74
C TRP A 57 -10.32 16.80 6.45
N ILE A 58 -9.87 17.93 7.00
CA ILE A 58 -10.79 18.95 7.54
C ILE A 58 -11.68 19.51 6.42
N GLU A 59 -11.10 19.83 5.27
CA GLU A 59 -11.85 20.33 4.12
C GLU A 59 -12.72 19.27 3.46
N ALA A 60 -12.25 18.02 3.42
CA ALA A 60 -13.07 16.89 2.98
C ALA A 60 -14.33 16.76 3.86
N GLY A 61 -14.18 16.93 5.18
CA GLY A 61 -15.26 16.81 6.15
C GLY A 61 -16.30 17.94 6.08
N THR A 62 -15.98 19.09 5.50
CA THR A 62 -16.95 20.19 5.31
C THR A 62 -17.77 20.05 4.03
N ARG A 63 -17.41 19.12 3.14
CA ARG A 63 -18.08 18.86 1.88
C ARG A 63 -18.97 17.61 1.97
N ARG A 64 -20.02 17.57 1.16
CA ARG A 64 -20.84 16.37 0.95
C ARG A 64 -20.48 15.75 -0.39
N PHE A 65 -20.19 14.46 -0.37
CA PHE A 65 -19.91 13.65 -1.57
C PHE A 65 -21.06 12.65 -1.76
N GLY A 66 -21.52 12.50 -3.00
CA GLY A 66 -22.55 11.53 -3.38
C GLY A 66 -22.01 10.12 -3.64
N SER A 67 -20.69 9.96 -3.78
CA SER A 67 -20.06 8.65 -3.98
C SER A 67 -18.59 8.62 -3.57
N PHE A 68 -18.03 7.42 -3.39
CA PHE A 68 -16.59 7.24 -3.21
C PHE A 68 -15.78 7.66 -4.44
N THR A 69 -16.33 7.52 -5.65
CA THR A 69 -15.68 7.96 -6.88
C THR A 69 -15.47 9.47 -6.89
N GLU A 70 -16.49 10.23 -6.51
CA GLU A 70 -16.43 11.69 -6.40
C GLU A 70 -15.41 12.13 -5.34
N LEU A 71 -15.42 11.48 -4.17
CA LEU A 71 -14.42 11.74 -3.13
C LEU A 71 -13.00 11.48 -3.63
N ASN A 72 -12.76 10.36 -4.33
CA ASN A 72 -11.44 10.01 -4.86
C ASN A 72 -10.94 11.00 -5.91
N ALA A 73 -11.84 11.47 -6.79
CA ALA A 73 -11.51 12.50 -7.77
C ALA A 73 -11.10 13.81 -7.08
N TRP A 74 -11.90 14.26 -6.13
CA TRP A 74 -11.61 15.47 -5.34
C TRP A 74 -10.30 15.35 -4.54
N LEU A 75 -10.05 14.21 -3.89
CA LEU A 75 -8.79 13.96 -3.17
C LEU A 75 -7.58 14.06 -4.10
N GLY A 76 -7.67 13.49 -5.30
CA GLY A 76 -6.60 13.56 -6.30
C GLY A 76 -6.28 15.00 -6.72
N GLU A 77 -7.31 15.81 -6.98
CA GLU A 77 -7.15 17.23 -7.30
C GLU A 77 -6.58 18.02 -6.13
N ARG A 78 -7.09 17.79 -4.92
CA ARG A 78 -6.66 18.51 -3.73
C ARG A 78 -5.21 18.22 -3.39
N CYS A 79 -4.77 16.96 -3.51
CA CYS A 79 -3.36 16.58 -3.33
C CYS A 79 -2.45 17.33 -4.31
N ARG A 80 -2.80 17.40 -5.60
CA ARG A 80 -2.02 18.13 -6.61
C ARG A 80 -1.97 19.63 -6.34
N SER A 81 -3.08 20.23 -5.93
CA SER A 81 -3.12 21.65 -5.52
C SER A 81 -2.17 21.90 -4.34
N ILE A 82 -2.17 21.04 -3.32
CA ILE A 82 -1.26 21.19 -2.18
C ILE A 82 0.21 21.07 -2.62
N TRP A 83 0.53 20.19 -3.58
CA TRP A 83 1.90 20.06 -4.10
C TRP A 83 2.38 21.31 -4.84
N ALA A 84 1.47 21.99 -5.55
CA ALA A 84 1.78 23.26 -6.21
C ALA A 84 2.03 24.38 -5.18
N ASP A 85 1.32 24.39 -4.05
CA ASP A 85 1.47 25.45 -3.03
C ASP A 85 2.59 25.16 -2.01
N THR A 86 3.06 23.91 -1.91
CA THR A 86 4.03 23.49 -0.90
C THR A 86 5.46 23.65 -1.43
N GLN A 87 6.27 24.46 -0.74
CA GLN A 87 7.71 24.55 -1.01
C GLN A 87 8.42 23.22 -0.72
N HIS A 88 9.37 22.86 -1.57
CA HIS A 88 10.15 21.64 -1.39
C HIS A 88 11.07 21.77 -0.16
N PRO A 89 11.16 20.75 0.71
CA PRO A 89 11.86 20.85 2.00
C PRO A 89 13.36 21.13 1.87
N VAL A 90 14.01 20.59 0.83
CA VAL A 90 15.43 20.79 0.52
C VAL A 90 15.62 22.00 -0.41
N HIS A 91 15.06 21.93 -1.62
CA HIS A 91 15.10 23.02 -2.61
C HIS A 91 13.96 24.03 -2.44
N LYS A 92 14.05 24.91 -1.43
CA LYS A 92 12.99 25.90 -1.11
C LYS A 92 12.63 26.89 -2.22
N GLN A 93 13.45 26.96 -3.27
CA GLN A 93 13.21 27.78 -4.47
C GLN A 93 12.13 27.17 -5.39
N PHE A 94 11.87 25.88 -5.24
CA PHE A 94 10.87 25.15 -6.01
C PHE A 94 9.74 24.65 -5.11
N THR A 95 8.59 24.48 -5.71
CA THR A 95 7.45 23.76 -5.13
C THR A 95 7.64 22.26 -5.29
N VAL A 96 6.88 21.46 -4.53
CA VAL A 96 6.89 19.99 -4.67
C VAL A 96 6.44 19.60 -6.09
N ALA A 97 5.48 20.32 -6.67
CA ALA A 97 5.03 20.07 -8.04
C ALA A 97 6.13 20.35 -9.08
N GLU A 98 6.86 21.46 -8.97
CA GLU A 98 7.95 21.80 -9.89
C GLU A 98 9.10 20.78 -9.81
N MET A 99 9.48 20.38 -8.59
CA MET A 99 10.52 19.36 -8.42
C MET A 99 10.08 18.01 -9.00
N LEU A 100 8.81 17.63 -8.83
CA LEU A 100 8.26 16.40 -9.40
C LEU A 100 8.34 16.42 -10.94
N GLU A 101 8.05 17.54 -11.60
CA GLU A 101 8.18 17.64 -13.07
C GLU A 101 9.64 17.47 -13.53
N LEU A 102 10.60 18.01 -12.79
CA LEU A 102 12.02 17.84 -13.08
C LEU A 102 12.47 16.39 -12.87
N GLU A 103 12.00 15.75 -11.79
CA GLU A 103 12.35 14.37 -11.46
C GLU A 103 11.72 13.37 -12.40
N LYS A 104 10.50 13.62 -12.91
CA LYS A 104 9.78 12.71 -13.82
C LYS A 104 10.60 12.24 -15.02
N GLY A 105 11.42 13.11 -15.60
CA GLY A 105 12.31 12.76 -16.72
C GLY A 105 13.43 11.79 -16.34
N HIS A 106 13.76 11.68 -15.06
CA HIS A 106 14.78 10.81 -14.51
C HIS A 106 14.22 9.53 -13.88
N LEU A 107 12.88 9.42 -13.77
CA LEU A 107 12.24 8.24 -13.20
C LEU A 107 12.26 7.08 -14.18
N MET A 108 12.42 5.87 -13.63
CA MET A 108 12.24 4.65 -14.41
C MET A 108 10.78 4.52 -14.87
N SER A 109 10.59 3.95 -16.05
CA SER A 109 9.24 3.56 -16.49
C SER A 109 8.61 2.60 -15.50
N MET A 110 7.31 2.76 -15.25
CA MET A 110 6.58 1.91 -14.32
C MET A 110 6.65 0.44 -14.77
N PRO A 111 7.21 -0.48 -13.98
CA PRO A 111 7.18 -1.90 -14.29
C PRO A 111 5.75 -2.43 -14.21
N ALA A 112 5.50 -3.61 -14.77
CA ALA A 112 4.19 -4.26 -14.67
C ALA A 112 3.73 -4.32 -13.21
N PRO A 113 2.42 -4.17 -12.90
CA PRO A 113 1.95 -4.26 -11.52
C PRO A 113 2.43 -5.54 -10.84
N PHE A 114 3.09 -5.41 -9.69
CA PHE A 114 3.43 -6.57 -8.87
C PHE A 114 2.16 -7.26 -8.44
N ASP A 115 2.01 -8.53 -8.82
CA ASP A 115 0.86 -9.27 -8.41
C ASP A 115 0.89 -9.46 -6.90
N GLY A 116 -0.17 -9.07 -6.19
CA GLY A 116 -0.24 -9.06 -4.73
C GLY A 116 -0.89 -10.31 -4.14
N TYR A 117 -1.50 -11.19 -4.95
CA TYR A 117 -2.27 -12.32 -4.43
C TYR A 117 -1.42 -13.41 -3.79
N VAL A 118 -1.86 -13.96 -2.67
CA VAL A 118 -1.35 -15.23 -2.18
C VAL A 118 -2.12 -16.34 -2.91
N GLU A 119 -1.43 -17.06 -3.78
CA GLU A 119 -1.94 -18.30 -4.36
C GLU A 119 -1.79 -19.41 -3.32
N LYS A 120 -2.88 -20.12 -3.05
CA LYS A 120 -2.86 -21.33 -2.24
C LYS A 120 -3.57 -22.46 -2.98
N ALA A 121 -2.86 -23.56 -3.15
CA ALA A 121 -3.46 -24.81 -3.53
C ALA A 121 -4.40 -25.27 -2.41
N ALA A 122 -5.68 -25.43 -2.74
CA ALA A 122 -6.70 -25.90 -1.82
C ALA A 122 -7.45 -27.08 -2.47
N ARG A 123 -7.76 -28.09 -1.67
CA ARG A 123 -8.55 -29.23 -2.13
C ARG A 123 -10.03 -28.93 -1.96
N VAL A 124 -10.81 -29.17 -3.01
CA VAL A 124 -12.26 -29.06 -2.95
C VAL A 124 -12.82 -30.19 -2.09
N SER A 125 -13.65 -29.85 -1.09
CA SER A 125 -14.33 -30.84 -0.27
C SER A 125 -15.33 -31.67 -1.08
N SER A 126 -15.76 -32.80 -0.53
CA SER A 126 -16.86 -33.60 -1.08
C SER A 126 -18.20 -32.85 -1.12
N THR A 127 -18.31 -31.75 -0.37
CA THR A 127 -19.46 -30.84 -0.37
C THR A 127 -19.29 -29.64 -1.32
N CYS A 128 -18.33 -29.70 -2.25
CA CYS A 128 -18.08 -28.67 -3.25
C CYS A 128 -17.71 -27.31 -2.64
N LEU A 129 -16.93 -27.32 -1.56
CA LEU A 129 -16.44 -26.12 -0.88
C LEU A 129 -14.92 -26.06 -0.92
N VAL A 130 -14.38 -24.85 -1.07
CA VAL A 130 -12.96 -24.53 -0.97
C VAL A 130 -12.74 -23.51 0.13
N ALA A 131 -11.80 -23.77 1.03
CA ALA A 131 -11.41 -22.83 2.07
C ALA A 131 -10.28 -21.92 1.55
N VAL A 132 -10.54 -20.62 1.48
CA VAL A 132 -9.53 -19.59 1.17
C VAL A 132 -9.46 -18.62 2.34
N GLY A 133 -8.33 -18.61 3.05
CA GLY A 133 -8.19 -17.85 4.31
C GLY A 133 -9.13 -18.39 5.39
N ARG A 134 -10.01 -17.52 5.91
CA ARG A 134 -11.06 -17.88 6.90
C ARG A 134 -12.44 -18.12 6.25
N ASN A 135 -12.58 -17.93 4.94
CA ASN A 135 -13.84 -18.01 4.23
C ASN A 135 -13.94 -19.32 3.43
N ARG A 136 -15.16 -19.83 3.28
CA ARG A 136 -15.47 -20.98 2.42
C ARG A 136 -16.26 -20.50 1.22
N TYR A 137 -15.84 -20.93 0.04
CA TYR A 137 -16.47 -20.59 -1.23
C TYR A 137 -17.02 -21.86 -1.85
N SER A 138 -18.22 -21.78 -2.42
CA SER A 138 -18.78 -22.85 -3.23
C SER A 138 -18.08 -22.90 -4.58
N VAL A 139 -17.84 -24.11 -5.06
CA VAL A 139 -17.30 -24.36 -6.40
C VAL A 139 -18.19 -25.35 -7.14
N PRO A 140 -18.20 -25.37 -8.48
CA PRO A 140 -18.98 -26.34 -9.23
C PRO A 140 -18.61 -27.79 -8.87
N CYS A 141 -19.61 -28.69 -8.88
CA CYS A 141 -19.47 -30.07 -8.40
C CYS A 141 -18.44 -30.90 -9.18
N GLU A 142 -18.19 -30.55 -10.43
CA GLU A 142 -17.14 -31.14 -11.28
C GLU A 142 -15.72 -31.00 -10.70
N TRP A 143 -15.52 -30.05 -9.77
CA TRP A 143 -14.24 -29.85 -9.09
C TRP A 143 -14.13 -30.57 -7.76
N ALA A 144 -15.18 -31.27 -7.28
CA ALA A 144 -15.16 -32.00 -6.02
C ALA A 144 -13.98 -32.99 -5.95
N GLY A 145 -13.20 -32.91 -4.89
CA GLY A 145 -12.01 -33.75 -4.69
C GLY A 145 -10.76 -33.34 -5.49
N ARG A 146 -10.84 -32.37 -6.41
CA ARG A 146 -9.71 -31.84 -7.18
C ARG A 146 -8.93 -30.78 -6.39
N LEU A 147 -7.68 -30.58 -6.81
CA LEU A 147 -6.84 -29.47 -6.36
C LEU A 147 -7.15 -28.25 -7.22
N VAL A 148 -7.39 -27.11 -6.58
CA VAL A 148 -7.62 -25.81 -7.24
C VAL A 148 -6.70 -24.75 -6.64
N SER A 149 -6.29 -23.79 -7.45
CA SER A 149 -5.55 -22.61 -7.00
C SER A 149 -6.54 -21.52 -6.57
N GLY A 150 -6.53 -21.19 -5.27
CA GLY A 150 -7.27 -20.05 -4.74
C GLY A 150 -6.39 -18.81 -4.69
N TYR A 151 -6.82 -17.74 -5.35
CA TYR A 151 -6.18 -16.43 -5.28
C TYR A 151 -6.83 -15.60 -4.18
N SER A 152 -6.03 -15.12 -3.23
CA SER A 152 -6.51 -14.17 -2.22
C SER A 152 -5.64 -12.93 -2.21
N VAL A 153 -6.26 -11.76 -2.34
CA VAL A 153 -5.57 -10.51 -2.03
C VAL A 153 -5.47 -10.46 -0.53
N SER A 154 -4.25 -10.47 -0.01
CA SER A 154 -4.06 -10.27 1.41
C SER A 154 -4.43 -8.83 1.76
N SER A 155 -5.56 -8.67 2.43
CA SER A 155 -5.91 -7.44 3.13
C SER A 155 -4.91 -7.13 4.25
#